data_AF-K3XSJ8-F1
#
_entry.id   AF-K3XSJ8-F1
#
_cell.length_a   1.000
_cell.length_b   1.000
_cell.length_c   1.000
_cell.angle_alpha   90.00
_cell.angle_beta   90.00
_cell.angle_gamma   90.00
#
_symmetry.space_group_name_H-M   'P 1'
#
loop_
_entity.id
_entity.type
_entity.pdbx_description
1 polymer ?
#
loop_
_entity_poly.entity_id
_entity_poly.type
_entity_poly.pdbx_seq_one_letter_code
_entity_poly.pdbx_strand_id
1 'polypeptide(L)'
;MNHNHANWDEGTMKTLLDLCIAQKNQFNWSNRCLTKLGWKNVYRSFREQIGLHLGSKQQNKLNNLRRTFLSWTALQKQSGLGHDTQTGGVDADPTYWEEDEEDPLPATSARDLSKWLAQELSVDSPRKKRSGSLEQYIKELSDSVAKRSQQRADRAQGEMVCAMQLIEEDGLQEGSPLYCQALYLCTKNPKYRMAFTQMKTKEGRLNWIQFNWDMLNK
;
A
#
# COMPACT_ATOMS: atom_id res chain seq x y z
N MET A 1 -33.44 3.29 -19.05
CA MET A 1 -33.09 3.32 -17.61
C MET A 1 -31.78 4.08 -17.47
N ASN A 2 -31.79 5.28 -16.89
CA ASN A 2 -30.58 6.07 -16.71
C ASN A 2 -29.75 5.44 -15.58
N HIS A 3 -28.72 4.69 -15.95
CA HIS A 3 -27.71 4.30 -14.98
C HIS A 3 -26.99 5.56 -14.53
N ASN A 4 -27.32 6.05 -13.32
CA ASN A 4 -26.55 7.04 -12.58
C ASN A 4 -25.16 6.46 -12.24
N HIS A 5 -24.32 6.28 -13.26
CA HIS A 5 -22.90 6.05 -13.10
C HIS A 5 -22.35 7.29 -12.42
N ALA A 6 -21.76 7.10 -11.25
CA ALA A 6 -20.98 8.17 -10.65
C ALA A 6 -19.83 8.47 -11.62
N ASN A 7 -19.76 9.70 -12.13
CA ASN A 7 -18.63 10.14 -12.92
C ASN A 7 -17.42 10.19 -11.98
N TRP A 8 -16.45 9.30 -12.22
CA TRP A 8 -15.22 9.22 -11.46
C TRP A 8 -14.11 9.79 -12.32
N ASP A 9 -14.12 11.10 -12.53
CA ASP A 9 -13.01 11.79 -13.17
C ASP A 9 -11.75 11.70 -12.29
N GLU A 10 -10.59 11.99 -12.90
CA GLU A 10 -9.29 11.89 -12.23
C GLU A 10 -9.23 12.72 -10.94
N GLY A 11 -9.79 13.93 -10.93
CA GLY A 11 -9.83 14.81 -9.76
C GLY A 11 -10.68 14.24 -8.62
N THR A 12 -11.86 13.71 -8.96
CA THR A 12 -12.75 13.04 -8.00
C THR A 12 -12.13 11.77 -7.42
N MET A 13 -11.46 10.96 -8.26
CA MET A 13 -10.73 9.77 -7.83
C MET A 13 -9.54 10.11 -6.92
N LYS A 14 -8.74 11.10 -7.32
CA LYS A 14 -7.60 11.58 -6.54
C LYS A 14 -8.03 12.06 -5.16
N THR A 15 -9.08 12.87 -5.10
CA THR A 15 -9.63 13.37 -3.84
C THR A 15 -10.09 12.24 -2.93
N LEU A 16 -10.77 11.22 -3.47
CA LEU A 16 -11.17 10.04 -2.71
C LEU A 16 -9.95 9.32 -2.11
N LEU A 17 -8.90 9.10 -2.90
CA LEU A 17 -7.68 8.42 -2.46
C LEU A 17 -6.94 9.21 -1.39
N ASP A 18 -6.78 10.53 -1.59
CA ASP A 18 -6.10 11.42 -0.64
C ASP A 18 -6.79 11.42 0.73
N LEU A 19 -8.13 11.49 0.74
CA LEU A 19 -8.91 11.40 1.98
C LEU A 19 -8.78 10.03 2.66
N CYS A 20 -8.75 8.95 1.88
CA CYS A 20 -8.53 7.61 2.42
C CYS A 20 -7.12 7.45 3.02
N ILE A 21 -6.10 8.03 2.38
CA ILE A 21 -4.72 8.07 2.88
C ILE A 21 -4.65 8.89 4.18
N ALA A 22 -5.27 10.06 4.23
CA ALA A 22 -5.34 10.88 5.43
C ALA A 22 -5.97 10.13 6.61
N GLN A 23 -7.09 9.44 6.40
CA GLN A 23 -7.71 8.62 7.44
C GLN A 23 -6.86 7.41 7.84
N LYS A 24 -6.13 6.80 6.89
CA LYS A 24 -5.18 5.73 7.20
C LYS A 24 -4.04 6.22 8.10
N ASN A 25 -3.54 7.42 7.86
CA ASN A 25 -2.50 8.03 8.69
C ASN A 25 -2.99 8.38 10.10
N GLN A 26 -4.31 8.56 10.28
CA GLN A 26 -4.96 8.75 11.58
C GLN A 26 -5.33 7.43 12.29
N PHE A 27 -4.79 6.29 11.85
CA PHE A 27 -5.11 4.95 12.37
C PHE A 27 -6.59 4.53 12.22
N ASN A 28 -7.38 5.25 11.41
CA ASN A 28 -8.75 4.88 11.09
C ASN A 28 -8.82 3.78 10.02
N TRP A 29 -7.81 2.91 9.93
CA TRP A 29 -7.68 1.83 8.96
C TRP A 29 -7.58 0.47 9.66
N SER A 30 -8.49 -0.43 9.32
CA SER A 30 -8.51 -1.83 9.79
C SER A 30 -7.69 -2.74 8.86
N ASN A 31 -7.68 -4.05 9.13
CA ASN A 31 -6.87 -5.01 8.37
C ASN A 31 -7.11 -4.97 6.84
N ARG A 32 -8.33 -4.62 6.40
CA ARG A 32 -8.68 -4.61 4.96
C ARG A 32 -9.36 -3.35 4.44
N CYS A 33 -9.85 -2.45 5.29
CA CYS A 33 -10.57 -1.24 4.85
C CYS A 33 -10.55 -0.15 5.92
N LEU A 34 -11.02 1.06 5.59
CA LEU A 34 -11.28 2.10 6.59
C LEU A 34 -12.27 1.60 7.65
N THR A 35 -12.07 2.05 8.88
CA THR A 35 -13.01 1.84 9.99
C THR A 35 -14.33 2.58 9.74
N LYS A 36 -15.38 2.27 10.51
CA LYS A 36 -16.66 3.01 10.45
C LYS A 36 -16.46 4.52 10.66
N LEU A 37 -15.58 4.89 11.59
CA LEU A 37 -15.21 6.29 11.85
C LEU A 37 -14.46 6.89 10.66
N GLY A 38 -13.49 6.16 10.11
CA GLY A 38 -12.75 6.59 8.91
C GLY A 38 -13.68 6.88 7.73
N TRP A 39 -14.62 5.98 7.43
CA TRP A 39 -15.61 6.21 6.37
C TRP A 39 -16.51 7.41 6.64
N LYS A 40 -16.98 7.59 7.89
CA LYS A 40 -17.78 8.76 8.27
C LYS A 40 -17.03 10.07 7.99
N ASN A 41 -15.74 10.12 8.30
CA ASN A 41 -14.89 11.28 8.05
C ASN A 41 -14.63 11.50 6.56
N VAL A 42 -14.36 10.43 5.79
CA VAL A 42 -14.21 10.51 4.33
C VAL A 42 -15.49 11.04 3.70
N TYR A 43 -16.67 10.54 4.06
CA TYR A 43 -17.93 11.00 3.49
C TYR A 43 -18.21 12.47 3.76
N ARG A 44 -17.92 12.93 4.97
CA ARG A 44 -18.04 14.33 5.33
C ARG A 44 -17.10 15.20 4.48
N SER A 45 -15.80 14.90 4.52
CA SER A 45 -14.77 15.69 3.86
C SER A 45 -14.93 15.67 2.33
N PHE A 46 -15.33 14.53 1.76
CA PHE A 46 -15.56 14.39 0.33
C PHE A 46 -16.75 15.23 -0.13
N ARG A 47 -17.82 15.29 0.68
CA ARG A 47 -18.96 16.18 0.41
C ARG A 47 -18.55 17.65 0.48
N GLU A 48 -17.72 18.02 1.45
CA GLU A 48 -17.22 19.40 1.60
C GLU A 48 -16.34 19.82 0.42
N GLN A 49 -15.50 18.93 -0.11
CA GLN A 49 -14.57 19.26 -1.20
C GLN A 49 -15.20 19.17 -2.59
N ILE A 50 -16.04 18.16 -2.85
CA ILE A 50 -16.56 17.86 -4.20
C ILE A 50 -18.05 18.22 -4.32
N GLY A 51 -18.76 18.46 -3.21
CA GLY A 51 -20.20 18.72 -3.21
C GLY A 51 -21.06 17.48 -3.53
N LEU A 52 -20.46 16.33 -3.83
CA LEU A 52 -21.16 15.13 -4.29
C LEU A 52 -21.43 14.12 -3.16
N HIS A 53 -22.65 13.59 -3.16
CA HIS A 53 -23.06 12.52 -2.25
C HIS A 53 -23.09 11.16 -2.94
N LEU A 54 -21.96 10.44 -2.92
CA LEU A 54 -21.87 9.14 -3.60
C LEU A 54 -22.12 7.91 -2.70
N GLY A 55 -22.18 8.09 -1.36
CA GLY A 55 -22.50 7.03 -0.38
C GLY A 55 -21.63 5.76 -0.44
N SER A 56 -22.26 4.60 -0.70
CA SER A 56 -21.54 3.32 -0.81
C SER A 56 -20.68 3.22 -2.07
N LYS A 57 -20.91 4.09 -3.07
CA LYS A 57 -20.16 4.08 -4.33
C LYS A 57 -18.68 4.44 -4.12
N GLN A 58 -18.32 5.28 -3.15
CA GLN A 58 -16.91 5.53 -2.77
C GLN A 58 -16.20 4.24 -2.32
N GLN A 59 -16.88 3.42 -1.51
CA GLN A 59 -16.30 2.16 -1.03
C GLN A 59 -16.09 1.19 -2.19
N ASN A 60 -17.09 1.07 -3.07
CA ASN A 60 -17.01 0.24 -4.26
C ASN A 60 -15.88 0.68 -5.19
N LYS A 61 -15.72 2.00 -5.38
CA LYS A 61 -14.62 2.55 -6.19
C LYS A 61 -13.26 2.22 -5.58
N LEU A 62 -13.07 2.45 -4.28
CA LEU A 62 -11.83 2.11 -3.59
C LEU A 62 -11.50 0.61 -3.69
N ASN A 63 -12.50 -0.26 -3.53
CA ASN A 63 -12.34 -1.70 -3.66
C ASN A 63 -11.97 -2.12 -5.10
N ASN A 64 -12.61 -1.51 -6.11
CA ASN A 64 -12.26 -1.76 -7.51
C ASN A 64 -10.84 -1.30 -7.82
N LEU A 65 -10.44 -0.08 -7.43
CA LEU A 65 -9.07 0.42 -7.61
C LEU A 65 -8.04 -0.52 -6.98
N ARG A 66 -8.33 -1.03 -5.78
CA ARG A 66 -7.47 -2.01 -5.13
C ARG A 66 -7.38 -3.33 -5.90
N ARG A 67 -8.50 -3.85 -6.42
CA ARG A 67 -8.50 -5.07 -7.23
C ARG A 67 -7.68 -4.89 -8.49
N THR A 68 -7.91 -3.80 -9.22
CA THR A 68 -7.15 -3.47 -10.43
C THR A 68 -5.65 -3.38 -10.13
N PHE A 69 -5.26 -2.72 -9.04
CA PHE A 69 -3.86 -2.65 -8.64
C PHE A 69 -3.25 -4.02 -8.32
N LEU A 70 -3.98 -4.87 -7.60
CA LEU A 70 -3.52 -6.23 -7.26
C LEU A 70 -3.40 -7.11 -8.50
N SER A 71 -4.38 -7.05 -9.41
CA SER A 71 -4.35 -7.75 -10.69
C SER A 71 -3.18 -7.28 -11.56
N TRP A 72 -2.99 -5.97 -11.66
CA TRP A 72 -1.84 -5.38 -12.35
C TRP A 72 -0.52 -5.86 -11.73
N THR A 73 -0.38 -5.82 -10.41
CA THR A 73 0.82 -6.31 -9.70
C THR A 73 1.08 -7.80 -9.95
N ALA A 74 0.03 -8.61 -10.06
CA ALA A 74 0.16 -10.04 -10.35
C ALA A 74 0.63 -10.29 -11.80
N LEU A 75 0.11 -9.53 -12.76
CA LEU A 75 0.53 -9.61 -14.16
C LEU A 75 2.00 -9.22 -14.32
N GLN A 76 2.46 -8.18 -13.61
CA GLN A 76 3.87 -7.79 -13.61
C GLN A 76 4.80 -8.92 -13.13
N LYS A 77 4.38 -9.66 -12.09
CA LYS A 77 5.16 -10.79 -11.58
C LYS A 77 5.20 -11.97 -12.54
N GLN A 78 4.19 -12.12 -13.40
CA GLN A 78 4.09 -13.21 -14.37
C GLN A 78 4.84 -12.91 -15.67
N SER A 79 4.84 -11.67 -16.13
CA SER A 79 5.52 -11.29 -17.38
C SER A 79 7.05 -11.30 -17.26
N GLY A 80 7.60 -11.13 -16.06
CA GLY A 80 9.06 -11.02 -15.84
C GLY A 80 9.68 -9.75 -16.43
N LEU A 81 8.87 -8.91 -17.08
CA LEU A 81 9.29 -7.63 -17.64
C LEU A 81 9.48 -6.62 -16.52
N GLY A 82 10.62 -5.95 -16.53
CA GLY A 82 10.93 -4.87 -15.62
C GLY A 82 10.07 -3.64 -15.91
N HIS A 83 10.15 -2.66 -15.04
CA HIS A 83 9.57 -1.36 -15.32
C HIS A 83 10.56 -0.29 -14.91
N ASP A 84 10.78 0.66 -15.82
CA ASP A 84 11.57 1.83 -15.50
C ASP A 84 10.78 2.69 -14.51
N THR A 85 11.38 2.90 -13.34
CA THR A 85 10.79 3.69 -12.25
C THR A 85 10.80 5.19 -12.54
N GLN A 86 11.54 5.64 -13.56
CA GLN A 86 11.57 7.04 -13.99
C GLN A 86 10.50 7.36 -15.04
N THR A 87 10.37 6.54 -16.07
CA THR A 87 9.50 6.85 -17.22
C THR A 87 8.07 6.34 -17.05
N GLY A 88 7.87 5.35 -16.17
CA GLY A 88 6.56 4.72 -16.04
C GLY A 88 6.22 3.79 -17.21
N GLY A 89 7.23 3.36 -17.98
CA GLY A 89 7.11 2.46 -19.14
C GLY A 89 7.66 1.06 -18.87
N VAL A 90 7.21 0.10 -19.68
CA VAL A 90 7.69 -1.29 -19.65
C VAL A 90 9.16 -1.32 -20.05
N ASP A 91 10.01 -1.87 -19.18
CA ASP A 91 11.42 -2.10 -19.43
C ASP A 91 11.57 -3.50 -20.03
N ALA A 92 11.68 -3.54 -21.35
CA ALA A 92 11.90 -4.75 -22.14
C ALA A 92 13.17 -4.58 -22.97
N ASP A 93 13.92 -5.67 -23.14
CA ASP A 93 15.09 -5.69 -24.02
C ASP A 93 14.70 -5.27 -25.45
N PRO A 94 15.52 -4.50 -26.18
CA PRO A 94 15.23 -4.11 -27.57
C PRO A 94 14.83 -5.29 -28.47
N THR A 95 15.38 -6.48 -28.23
CA THR A 95 15.03 -7.72 -28.96
C THR A 95 13.59 -8.19 -28.77
N TYR A 96 12.89 -7.76 -27.71
CA TYR A 96 11.47 -8.07 -27.50
C TYR A 96 10.56 -7.50 -28.60
N TRP A 97 11.00 -6.40 -29.23
CA TRP A 97 10.28 -5.75 -30.33
C TRP A 97 10.77 -6.18 -31.71
N GLU A 98 11.80 -7.02 -31.80
CA GLU A 98 12.40 -7.46 -33.07
C GLU A 98 11.83 -8.79 -33.60
N GLU A 99 11.09 -9.55 -32.78
CA GLU A 99 10.32 -10.72 -33.23
C GLU A 99 8.89 -10.28 -33.58
N ASP A 100 8.68 -9.81 -34.82
CA ASP A 100 7.44 -9.99 -35.61
C ASP A 100 7.41 -9.03 -36.83
N GLU A 101 8.34 -9.20 -37.77
CA GLU A 101 8.10 -8.82 -39.17
C GLU A 101 8.04 -10.09 -40.04
N GLU A 102 6.93 -10.84 -40.02
CA GLU A 102 6.51 -11.68 -41.16
C GLU A 102 5.02 -12.11 -41.06
N ASP A 103 4.19 -11.44 -41.87
CA ASP A 103 2.85 -11.76 -42.44
C ASP A 103 1.63 -12.21 -41.59
N PRO A 104 0.39 -11.85 -42.02
CA PRO A 104 -0.76 -11.67 -41.14
C PRO A 104 -1.75 -12.84 -41.16
N LEU A 105 -2.07 -13.37 -39.97
CA LEU A 105 -3.22 -14.27 -39.74
C LEU A 105 -4.33 -13.56 -38.93
N PRO A 106 -5.60 -14.01 -39.04
CA PRO A 106 -6.76 -13.13 -38.96
C PRO A 106 -7.02 -12.60 -37.56
N ALA A 107 -6.80 -11.29 -37.41
CA ALA A 107 -7.08 -10.51 -36.21
C ALA A 107 -8.60 -10.36 -35.99
N THR A 108 -9.17 -11.18 -35.11
CA THR A 108 -10.56 -10.99 -34.61
C THR A 108 -10.67 -10.70 -33.12
N SER A 109 -9.58 -10.71 -32.33
CA SER A 109 -9.63 -10.30 -30.91
C SER A 109 -8.90 -8.98 -30.60
N ALA A 110 -7.87 -8.60 -31.38
CA ALA A 110 -7.11 -7.38 -31.15
C ALA A 110 -7.85 -6.10 -31.61
N ARG A 111 -8.73 -6.20 -32.61
CA ARG A 111 -9.49 -5.06 -33.13
C ARG A 111 -10.52 -4.53 -32.13
N ASP A 112 -11.05 -5.39 -31.26
CA ASP A 112 -12.04 -4.98 -30.26
C ASP A 112 -11.40 -4.24 -29.09
N LEU A 113 -10.20 -4.64 -28.65
CA LEU A 113 -9.45 -3.92 -27.61
C LEU A 113 -8.87 -2.61 -28.14
N SER A 114 -8.44 -2.57 -29.39
CA SER A 114 -7.95 -1.34 -30.05
C SER A 114 -9.07 -0.32 -30.27
N LYS A 115 -10.30 -0.78 -30.59
CA LYS A 115 -11.49 0.09 -30.62
C LYS A 115 -11.87 0.60 -29.24
N TRP A 116 -11.75 -0.22 -28.20
CA TRP A 116 -12.05 0.17 -26.83
C TRP A 116 -11.05 1.22 -26.30
N LEU A 117 -9.77 1.10 -26.65
CA LEU A 117 -8.72 2.08 -26.31
C LEU A 117 -8.80 3.37 -27.16
N ALA A 118 -9.11 3.28 -28.45
CA ALA A 118 -9.25 4.46 -29.31
C ALA A 118 -10.46 5.33 -28.95
N GLN A 119 -11.52 4.72 -28.40
CA GLN A 119 -12.73 5.44 -28.00
C GLN A 119 -12.57 6.20 -26.66
N GLU A 120 -11.60 5.83 -25.81
CA GLU A 120 -11.26 6.60 -24.60
C GLU A 120 -10.19 7.69 -24.81
N LEU A 121 -9.46 7.68 -25.95
CA LEU A 121 -8.41 8.67 -26.24
C LEU A 121 -8.86 9.85 -27.11
N SER A 122 -10.09 9.82 -27.65
CA SER A 122 -10.69 10.98 -28.33
C SER A 122 -11.30 11.96 -27.33
N VAL A 123 -10.46 12.57 -26.49
CA VAL A 123 -10.86 13.68 -25.62
C VAL A 123 -10.41 15.00 -26.23
N ASP A 124 -11.40 15.86 -26.52
CA ASP A 124 -11.20 17.25 -26.92
C ASP A 124 -10.38 17.95 -25.82
N SER A 125 -9.12 18.24 -26.11
CA SER A 125 -8.13 18.65 -25.11
C SER A 125 -8.41 20.07 -24.61
N PRO A 126 -8.76 20.28 -23.33
CA PRO A 126 -8.81 21.61 -22.76
C PRO A 126 -7.39 22.17 -22.61
N ARG A 127 -7.22 23.46 -22.91
CA ARG A 127 -5.93 24.17 -22.86
C ARG A 127 -5.12 23.82 -21.60
N LYS A 128 -3.95 23.24 -21.85
CA LYS A 128 -2.86 22.92 -20.92
C LYS A 128 -2.67 24.06 -19.90
N LYS A 129 -3.15 23.88 -18.67
CA LYS A 129 -2.69 24.67 -17.52
C LYS A 129 -1.42 24.02 -17.00
N ARG A 130 -0.35 24.80 -16.86
CA ARG A 130 0.96 24.37 -16.34
C ARG A 130 0.81 23.87 -14.90
N SER A 131 0.57 22.56 -14.74
CA SER A 131 0.97 21.83 -13.54
C SER A 131 2.43 21.39 -13.72
N GLY A 132 3.21 21.35 -12.64
CA GLY A 132 4.62 20.91 -12.67
C GLY A 132 4.81 19.61 -13.45
N SER A 133 5.98 19.47 -14.08
CA SER A 133 6.34 18.30 -14.90
C SER A 133 5.85 17.02 -14.24
N LEU A 134 5.20 16.12 -14.98
CA LEU A 134 4.76 14.80 -14.50
C LEU A 134 5.87 14.08 -13.70
N GLU A 135 7.11 14.27 -14.14
CA GLU A 135 8.33 13.79 -13.47
C GLU A 135 8.45 14.28 -12.02
N GLN A 136 8.09 15.53 -11.75
CA GLN A 136 8.10 16.10 -10.41
C GLN A 136 7.06 15.43 -9.51
N TYR A 137 5.87 15.13 -10.03
CA TYR A 137 4.85 14.41 -9.27
C TYR A 137 5.27 12.96 -8.97
N ILE A 138 5.86 12.27 -9.96
CA ILE A 138 6.40 10.92 -9.78
C ILE A 138 7.51 10.93 -8.72
N LYS A 139 8.41 11.93 -8.79
CA LYS A 139 9.49 12.10 -7.82
C LYS A 139 8.95 12.34 -6.40
N GLU A 140 7.98 13.22 -6.23
CA GLU A 140 7.35 13.51 -4.93
C GLU A 140 6.67 12.27 -4.33
N LEU A 141 6.02 11.44 -5.16
CA LEU A 141 5.45 10.18 -4.72
C LEU A 141 6.51 9.17 -4.27
N SER A 142 7.59 9.02 -5.04
CA SER A 142 8.73 8.15 -4.71
C SER A 142 9.39 8.58 -3.39
N ASP A 143 9.66 9.88 -3.23
CA ASP A 143 10.23 10.45 -2.00
C ASP A 143 9.30 10.21 -0.80
N SER A 144 7.98 10.34 -0.99
CA SER A 144 6.98 10.05 0.05
C SER A 144 6.92 8.57 0.43
N VAL A 145 7.07 7.65 -0.52
CA VAL A 145 7.15 6.21 -0.27
C VAL A 145 8.44 5.86 0.47
N ALA A 146 9.58 6.39 0.02
CA ALA A 146 10.89 6.18 0.63
C ALA A 146 10.91 6.69 2.08
N LYS A 147 10.45 7.93 2.32
CA LYS A 147 10.36 8.50 3.67
C LYS A 147 9.49 7.67 4.60
N ARG A 148 8.35 7.15 4.12
CA ARG A 148 7.49 6.27 4.93
C ARG A 148 8.14 4.91 5.22
N SER A 149 8.91 4.37 4.28
CA SER A 149 9.67 3.14 4.49
C SER A 149 10.72 3.34 5.58
N GLN A 150 11.50 4.42 5.48
CA GLN A 150 12.52 4.77 6.46
C GLN A 150 11.91 4.98 7.84
N GLN A 151 10.85 5.77 7.96
CA GLN A 151 10.16 5.98 9.24
C GLN A 151 9.66 4.68 9.89
N ARG A 152 9.22 3.69 9.10
CA ARG A 152 8.83 2.37 9.65
C ARG A 152 10.04 1.58 10.14
N ALA A 153 11.15 1.64 9.41
CA ALA A 153 12.40 1.02 9.81
C ALA A 153 12.94 1.65 11.09
N ASP A 154 13.00 2.98 11.16
CA ASP A 154 13.44 3.75 12.33
C ASP A 154 12.60 3.42 13.57
N ARG A 155 11.27 3.35 13.40
CA ARG A 155 10.37 2.96 14.49
C ARG A 155 10.60 1.52 14.93
N ALA A 156 10.72 0.58 13.99
CA ALA A 156 10.96 -0.81 14.33
C ALA A 156 12.30 -0.99 15.06
N GLN A 157 13.32 -0.24 14.64
CA GLN A 157 14.63 -0.21 15.30
C GLN A 157 14.51 0.38 16.70
N GLY A 158 13.81 1.50 16.89
CA GLY A 158 13.58 2.09 18.21
C GLY A 158 12.82 1.17 19.16
N GLU A 159 11.81 0.45 18.68
CA GLU A 159 11.09 -0.56 19.47
C GLU A 159 12.02 -1.73 19.87
N MET A 160 12.93 -2.15 18.99
CA MET A 160 13.92 -3.19 19.28
C MET A 160 14.94 -2.73 20.32
N VAL A 161 15.47 -1.51 20.19
CA VAL A 161 16.39 -0.92 21.17
C VAL A 161 15.74 -0.87 22.55
N CYS A 162 14.49 -0.43 22.64
CA CYS A 162 13.74 -0.41 23.90
C CYS A 162 13.56 -1.84 24.49
N ALA A 163 13.25 -2.84 23.66
CA ALA A 163 13.13 -4.22 24.12
C ALA A 163 14.47 -4.78 24.62
N MET A 164 15.58 -4.49 23.94
CA MET A 164 16.92 -4.92 24.38
C MET A 164 17.31 -4.27 25.72
N GLN A 165 17.00 -2.99 25.89
CA GLN A 165 17.27 -2.28 27.14
C GLN A 165 16.48 -2.88 28.33
N LEU A 166 15.22 -3.26 28.12
CA LEU A 166 14.44 -3.96 29.15
C LEU A 166 15.00 -5.34 29.50
N ILE A 167 15.54 -6.08 28.53
CA ILE A 167 16.18 -7.38 28.76
C ILE A 167 17.43 -7.22 29.63
N GLU A 168 18.23 -6.18 29.37
CA GLU A 168 19.42 -5.83 30.16
C GLU A 168 19.04 -5.36 31.58
N GLU A 169 18.03 -4.49 31.71
CA GLU A 169 17.49 -4.02 33.00
C GLU A 169 16.93 -5.17 33.85
N ASP A 170 16.34 -6.18 33.21
CA ASP A 170 15.86 -7.39 33.88
C ASP A 170 17.01 -8.30 34.32
N GLY A 171 18.24 -8.02 33.91
CA GLY A 171 19.43 -8.80 34.25
C GLY A 171 19.46 -10.16 33.56
N LEU A 172 18.86 -10.30 32.38
CA LEU A 172 19.01 -11.52 31.58
C LEU A 172 20.42 -11.53 31.01
N GLN A 173 21.22 -12.51 31.43
CA GLN A 173 22.57 -12.68 30.93
C GLN A 173 22.55 -12.93 29.42
N GLU A 174 23.39 -12.18 28.69
CA GLU A 174 23.58 -12.34 27.26
C GLU A 174 23.99 -13.79 26.93
N GLY A 175 23.31 -14.40 25.96
CA GLY A 175 23.51 -15.80 25.57
C GLY A 175 22.82 -16.84 26.45
N SER A 176 22.15 -16.45 27.54
CA SER A 176 21.31 -17.38 28.31
C SER A 176 20.12 -17.89 27.46
N PRO A 177 19.55 -19.07 27.78
CA PRO A 177 18.39 -19.58 27.07
C PRO A 177 17.22 -18.58 27.07
N LEU A 178 16.92 -17.96 28.21
CA LEU A 178 15.86 -16.94 28.32
C LEU A 178 16.16 -15.69 27.48
N TYR A 179 17.43 -15.24 27.42
CA TYR A 179 17.85 -14.14 26.57
C TYR A 179 17.59 -14.43 25.10
N CYS A 180 18.03 -15.60 24.63
CA CYS A 180 17.82 -16.04 23.25
C CYS A 180 16.33 -16.18 22.89
N GLN A 181 15.51 -16.69 23.82
CA GLN A 181 14.06 -16.79 23.66
C GLN A 181 13.41 -15.40 23.56
N ALA A 182 13.78 -14.48 24.45
CA ALA A 182 13.26 -13.10 24.44
C ALA A 182 13.60 -12.38 23.13
N LEU A 183 14.85 -12.49 22.68
CA LEU A 183 15.31 -11.95 21.40
C LEU A 183 14.52 -12.52 20.23
N TYR A 184 14.36 -13.85 20.18
CA TYR A 184 13.60 -14.51 19.12
C TYR A 184 12.15 -14.04 19.08
N LEU A 185 11.47 -13.95 20.22
CA LEU A 185 10.08 -13.49 20.30
C LEU A 185 9.93 -12.02 19.84
N CYS A 186 10.84 -11.14 20.27
CA CYS A 186 10.81 -9.71 19.94
C CYS A 186 11.16 -9.43 18.46
N THR A 187 11.98 -10.28 17.85
CA THR A 187 12.36 -10.18 16.43
C THR A 187 11.31 -10.80 15.51
N LYS A 188 10.73 -11.95 15.89
CA LYS A 188 9.78 -12.71 15.07
C LYS A 188 8.48 -11.95 14.80
N ASN A 189 7.98 -11.21 15.79
CA ASN A 189 6.66 -10.56 15.67
C ASN A 189 6.65 -9.16 16.30
N PRO A 190 6.38 -8.10 15.51
CA PRO A 190 6.27 -6.73 16.03
C PRO A 190 5.24 -6.56 17.15
N LYS A 191 4.15 -7.36 17.15
CA LYS A 191 3.14 -7.31 18.20
C LYS A 191 3.65 -7.88 19.53
N TYR A 192 4.49 -8.90 19.46
CA TYR A 192 5.13 -9.49 20.63
C TYR A 192 6.11 -8.53 21.27
N ARG A 193 6.95 -7.89 20.44
CA ARG A 193 7.83 -6.81 20.90
C ARG A 193 7.06 -5.68 21.56
N MET A 194 6.00 -5.19 20.91
CA MET A 194 5.17 -4.13 21.46
C MET A 194 4.54 -4.54 22.80
N ALA A 195 4.00 -5.76 22.91
CA ALA A 195 3.45 -6.27 24.17
C ALA A 195 4.52 -6.33 25.26
N PHE A 196 5.69 -6.91 24.96
CA PHE A 196 6.82 -7.01 25.88
C PHE A 196 7.26 -5.65 26.43
N THR A 197 7.43 -4.65 25.56
CA THR A 197 7.83 -3.29 25.95
C THR A 197 6.79 -2.53 26.80
N GLN A 198 5.51 -2.94 26.76
CA GLN A 198 4.46 -2.33 27.56
C GLN A 198 4.31 -2.96 28.95
N MET A 199 4.94 -4.12 29.19
CA MET A 199 4.89 -4.79 30.48
C MET A 199 5.73 -4.05 31.50
N LYS A 200 5.16 -3.80 32.69
CA LYS A 200 5.79 -2.98 33.73
C LYS A 200 6.68 -3.78 34.69
N THR A 201 6.37 -5.07 34.89
CA THR A 201 7.06 -5.90 35.88
C THR A 201 8.00 -6.89 35.22
N LYS A 202 9.15 -7.12 35.88
CA LYS A 202 10.13 -8.13 35.49
C LYS A 202 9.54 -9.53 35.50
N GLU A 203 8.84 -9.94 36.57
CA GLU A 203 8.25 -11.28 36.62
C GLU A 203 7.21 -11.48 35.52
N GLY A 204 6.45 -10.42 35.19
CA GLY A 204 5.51 -10.44 34.08
C GLY A 204 6.20 -10.74 32.75
N ARG A 205 7.29 -10.03 32.45
CA ARG A 205 8.07 -10.23 31.22
C ARG A 205 8.65 -11.64 31.13
N LEU A 206 9.22 -12.16 32.21
CA LEU A 206 9.78 -13.52 32.26
C LEU A 206 8.70 -14.60 32.03
N ASN A 207 7.57 -14.51 32.73
CA ASN A 207 6.45 -15.43 32.55
C ASN A 207 5.88 -15.36 31.13
N TRP A 208 5.82 -14.16 30.56
CA TRP A 208 5.36 -13.95 29.19
C TRP A 208 6.29 -14.59 28.16
N ILE A 209 7.62 -14.47 28.33
CA ILE A 209 8.60 -15.13 27.46
C ILE A 209 8.36 -16.64 27.47
N GLN A 210 8.29 -17.24 28.66
CA GLN A 210 8.11 -18.69 28.80
C GLN A 210 6.80 -19.16 28.19
N PHE A 211 5.68 -18.49 28.50
CA PHE A 211 4.36 -18.85 27.96
C PHE A 211 4.34 -18.84 26.43
N ASN A 212 4.85 -17.78 25.81
CA ASN A 212 4.83 -17.66 24.34
C ASN A 212 5.83 -18.62 23.69
N TRP A 213 6.96 -18.90 24.34
CA TRP A 213 7.91 -19.89 23.87
C TRP A 213 7.30 -21.30 23.87
N ASP A 214 6.63 -21.69 24.96
CA ASP A 214 5.99 -23.00 25.06
C ASP A 214 4.85 -23.13 24.03
N MET A 215 4.08 -22.07 23.82
CA MET A 215 3.02 -22.05 22.81
C MET A 215 3.53 -22.14 21.36
N LEU A 216 4.76 -21.72 21.09
CA LEU A 216 5.37 -21.83 19.76
C LEU A 216 5.99 -23.21 19.49
N ASN A 217 6.28 -23.98 20.53
CA ASN A 217 6.94 -25.28 20.46
C ASN A 217 6.02 -26.45 20.85
N LYS A 218 4.72 -26.20 21.01
CA LYS A 218 3.65 -27.20 21.09
C LYS A 218 3.16 -27.55 19.69
#